data_AF-A0A2D4M339-F1
#
_entry.id   AF-A0A2D4M339-F1
#
_cell.length_a   1.000
_cell.length_b   1.000
_cell.length_c   1.000
_cell.angle_alpha   90.00
_cell.angle_beta   90.00
_cell.angle_gamma   90.00
#
_symmetry.space_group_name_H-M   'P 1'
#
loop_
_entity.id
_entity.type
_entity.pdbx_description
1 polymer ?
#
loop_
_entity_poly.entity_id
_entity_poly.type
_entity_poly.pdbx_seq_one_letter_code
_entity_poly.pdbx_strand_id
1 'polypeptide(L)'
;QARNYRPISLLNSDYKIFALILAERLKRYLNNFVHPDQNGFLPKRQIRDNIRIILDTLEYYEAHPEKQMALIFLDAQKAFDNVNWRFMILQLEQMGFGRKFIQAIE
;
A
#
# COMPACT_ATOMS: atom_id res chain seq x y z
N GLN A 1 -2.56 6.66 28.85
CA GLN A 1 -3.33 6.63 27.58
C GLN A 1 -2.78 5.51 26.70
N ALA A 2 -3.65 4.62 26.19
CA ALA A 2 -3.22 3.53 25.31
C ALA A 2 -2.72 4.10 23.97
N ARG A 3 -1.40 4.12 23.76
CA ARG A 3 -0.77 4.66 22.53
C ARG A 3 -1.10 3.84 21.28
N ASN A 4 -1.54 2.59 21.44
CA ASN A 4 -1.79 1.62 20.37
C ASN A 4 -3.28 1.26 20.16
N TYR A 5 -4.21 2.11 20.63
CA TYR A 5 -5.63 1.88 20.34
C TYR A 5 -5.88 2.05 18.83
N ARG A 6 -6.44 1.01 18.20
CA ARG A 6 -6.87 1.02 16.79
C ARG A 6 -8.39 0.95 16.73
N PRO A 7 -9.09 2.09 16.57
CA PRO A 7 -10.54 2.07 16.44
C PRO A 7 -10.95 1.32 15.16
N ILE A 8 -12.06 0.59 15.23
CA ILE A 8 -12.69 -0.02 14.05
C ILE A 8 -13.98 0.74 13.78
N SER A 9 -14.12 1.27 12.57
CA SER A 9 -15.37 1.90 12.13
C SER A 9 -16.38 0.84 11.71
N LEU A 10 -17.54 0.82 12.37
CA LEU A 10 -18.66 -0.03 11.97
C LEU A 10 -19.51 0.70 10.93
N LEU A 11 -19.25 0.41 9.65
CA LEU A 11 -19.96 1.02 8.51
C LEU A 11 -21.14 0.13 8.04
N ASN A 12 -22.15 0.73 7.42
CA ASN A 12 -23.29 0.00 6.86
C ASN A 12 -22.90 -0.85 5.65
N SER A 13 -23.72 -1.87 5.36
CA SER A 13 -23.47 -2.82 4.28
C SER A 13 -23.47 -2.17 2.90
N ASP A 14 -24.36 -1.21 2.65
CA ASP A 14 -24.47 -0.55 1.33
C ASP A 14 -23.19 0.21 0.99
N TYR A 15 -22.62 0.93 1.95
CA TYR A 15 -21.33 1.60 1.80
C TYR A 15 -20.21 0.59 1.53
N LYS A 16 -20.16 -0.53 2.27
CA LYS A 16 -19.13 -1.55 2.06
C LYS A 16 -19.21 -2.17 0.67
N ILE A 17 -20.42 -2.43 0.18
CA ILE A 17 -20.64 -2.95 -1.18
C ILE A 17 -20.14 -1.93 -2.20
N PHE A 18 -20.52 -0.66 -2.06
CA PHE A 18 -20.09 0.39 -2.98
C PHE A 18 -18.57 0.59 -2.97
N ALA A 19 -17.96 0.68 -1.79
CA ALA A 19 -16.51 0.80 -1.62
C ALA A 19 -15.77 -0.42 -2.21
N LEU A 20 -16.30 -1.63 -2.05
CA LEU A 20 -15.74 -2.83 -2.64
C LEU A 20 -15.76 -2.76 -4.18
N ILE A 21 -16.86 -2.29 -4.78
CA ILE A 21 -16.96 -2.10 -6.24
C ILE A 21 -15.88 -1.13 -6.74
N LEU A 22 -15.67 -0.01 -6.03
CA LEU A 22 -14.62 0.96 -6.37
C LEU A 22 -13.22 0.35 -6.22
N ALA A 23 -12.97 -0.36 -5.12
CA ALA A 23 -11.69 -1.01 -4.86
C ALA A 23 -11.35 -2.07 -5.92
N GLU A 24 -12.30 -2.91 -6.31
CA GLU A 24 -12.10 -3.94 -7.34
C GLU A 24 -11.84 -3.33 -8.73
N ARG A 25 -12.41 -2.16 -9.03
CA ARG A 25 -12.09 -1.43 -10.27
C ARG A 25 -10.69 -0.84 -10.22
N LEU A 26 -10.31 -0.24 -9.10
CA LEU A 26 -8.99 0.36 -8.89
C LEU A 26 -7.86 -0.69 -8.97
N LYS A 27 -8.03 -1.84 -8.31
CA LYS A 27 -7.06 -2.96 -8.27
C LYS A 27 -6.58 -3.41 -9.66
N ARG A 28 -7.42 -3.31 -10.69
CA ARG A 28 -7.07 -3.71 -12.06
C ARG A 28 -5.94 -2.87 -12.65
N TYR A 29 -5.75 -1.66 -12.14
CA TYR A 29 -4.78 -0.70 -12.67
C TYR A 29 -3.61 -0.45 -11.74
N LEU A 30 -3.74 -0.71 -10.43
CA LEU A 30 -2.70 -0.39 -9.45
C LEU A 30 -1.33 -1.02 -9.79
N ASN A 31 -1.31 -2.22 -10.39
CA ASN A 31 -0.06 -2.85 -10.79
C ASN A 31 0.70 -2.08 -11.89
N ASN A 32 0.05 -1.18 -12.62
CA ASN A 32 0.69 -0.33 -13.64
C ASN A 32 1.39 0.89 -13.03
N PHE A 33 1.02 1.26 -11.80
CA PHE A 33 1.51 2.48 -11.13
C PHE A 33 2.39 2.18 -9.92
N VAL A 34 2.19 1.03 -9.27
CA VAL A 34 2.90 0.67 -8.04
C VAL A 34 4.09 -0.23 -8.38
N HIS A 35 5.28 0.15 -7.90
CA HIS A 35 6.54 -0.56 -8.16
C HIS A 35 6.44 -2.05 -7.76
N PRO A 36 7.00 -3.01 -8.52
CA PRO A 36 6.88 -4.45 -8.24
C PRO A 36 7.28 -4.86 -6.81
N ASP A 37 8.29 -4.21 -6.23
CA ASP A 37 8.79 -4.52 -4.88
C ASP A 37 7.79 -4.16 -3.76
N GLN A 38 6.73 -3.41 -4.06
CA GLN A 38 5.69 -3.07 -3.08
C GLN A 38 4.61 -4.15 -3.08
N ASN A 39 4.73 -5.13 -2.19
CA ASN A 39 3.86 -6.32 -2.20
C ASN A 39 2.54 -6.20 -1.41
N GLY A 40 2.35 -5.13 -0.63
CA GLY A 40 1.17 -4.98 0.23
C GLY A 40 -0.14 -4.72 -0.54
N PHE A 41 -1.21 -5.44 -0.18
CA PHE A 41 -2.60 -5.20 -0.61
C PHE A 41 -2.85 -5.21 -2.13
N LEU A 42 -1.92 -5.72 -2.94
CA LEU A 42 -2.01 -5.75 -4.39
C LEU A 42 -2.30 -7.16 -4.92
N PRO A 43 -3.09 -7.27 -6.00
CA PRO A 43 -3.43 -8.57 -6.57
C PRO A 43 -2.18 -9.24 -7.13
N LYS A 44 -2.05 -10.55 -6.87
CA LYS A 44 -0.94 -11.41 -7.32
C LYS A 44 0.42 -11.07 -6.72
N ARG A 45 0.48 -10.29 -5.63
CA ARG A 45 1.71 -10.01 -4.87
C ARG A 45 1.66 -10.70 -3.52
N GLN A 46 2.76 -11.32 -3.09
CA GLN A 46 2.79 -12.08 -1.84
C GLN A 46 3.84 -11.52 -0.87
N ILE A 47 3.55 -11.60 0.43
CA ILE A 47 4.52 -11.22 1.46
C ILE A 47 5.81 -12.06 1.40
N ARG A 48 5.72 -13.28 0.85
CA ARG A 48 6.86 -14.17 0.64
C ARG A 48 7.91 -13.57 -0.29
N ASP A 49 7.49 -12.75 -1.26
CA ASP A 49 8.39 -12.08 -2.19
C ASP A 49 9.30 -11.10 -1.44
N ASN A 50 8.75 -10.31 -0.50
CA ASN A 50 9.53 -9.44 0.39
C ASN A 50 10.53 -10.22 1.24
N ILE A 51 10.11 -11.36 1.80
CA ILE A 51 10.99 -12.21 2.62
C ILE A 51 12.16 -12.72 1.76
N ARG A 52 11.88 -13.16 0.53
CA ARG A 52 12.93 -13.65 -0.36
C ARG A 52 13.91 -12.55 -0.75
N ILE A 53 13.45 -11.34 -1.06
CA ILE A 53 14.32 -10.18 -1.34
C ILE A 53 15.28 -9.91 -0.17
N ILE A 54 14.80 -9.95 1.07
CA ILE A 54 15.65 -9.76 2.25
C ILE A 54 16.67 -10.89 2.38
N LEU A 55 16.25 -12.15 2.23
CA LEU A 55 17.15 -13.31 2.31
C LEU A 55 18.22 -13.26 1.21
N ASP A 56 17.84 -13.00 -0.04
CA ASP A 56 18.77 -12.85 -1.17
C ASP A 56 19.80 -11.74 -0.90
N THR A 57 19.35 -10.63 -0.33
CA THR A 57 20.23 -9.52 0.04
C THR A 57 21.21 -9.96 1.13
N LEU A 58 20.75 -10.64 2.19
CA LEU A 58 21.62 -11.13 3.25
C LEU A 58 22.65 -12.15 2.72
N GLU A 59 22.20 -13.14 1.95
CA GLU A 59 23.05 -14.16 1.31
C GLU A 59 24.13 -13.52 0.42
N TYR A 60 23.76 -12.48 -0.35
CA TYR A 60 24.70 -11.75 -1.19
C TYR A 60 25.81 -11.06 -0.40
N TYR A 61 25.48 -10.36 0.68
CA TYR A 61 26.47 -9.64 1.48
C TYR A 61 27.29 -10.56 2.39
N GLU A 62 26.76 -11.72 2.78
CA GLU A 62 27.54 -12.77 3.45
C GLU A 62 28.66 -13.31 2.53
N ALA A 63 28.38 -13.45 1.23
CA ALA A 63 29.37 -13.86 0.23
C ALA A 63 30.36 -12.75 -0.17
N HIS A 64 30.12 -11.48 0.21
CA HIS A 64 30.93 -10.32 -0.16
C HIS A 64 31.31 -9.48 1.07
N PRO A 65 32.19 -10.00 1.96
CA PRO A 65 32.52 -9.36 3.24
C PRO A 65 33.24 -8.02 3.10
N GLU A 66 33.77 -7.70 1.91
CA GLU A 66 34.35 -6.39 1.60
C GLU A 66 33.30 -5.28 1.44
N LYS A 67 32.02 -5.63 1.27
CA LYS A 67 30.92 -4.68 1.10
C LYS A 67 30.16 -4.50 2.41
N GLN A 68 29.71 -3.28 2.66
CA GLN A 68 28.88 -2.95 3.81
C GLN A 68 27.42 -2.80 3.41
N MET A 69 26.52 -3.18 4.33
CA MET A 69 25.07 -3.05 4.17
C MET A 69 24.44 -2.59 5.48
N ALA A 70 23.36 -1.81 5.39
CA ALA A 70 22.44 -1.56 6.47
C ALA A 70 21.01 -1.90 6.05
N LEU A 71 20.26 -2.57 6.92
CA LEU A 71 18.81 -2.76 6.76
C LEU A 71 18.07 -1.70 7.58
N ILE A 72 17.17 -0.97 6.92
CA ILE A 72 16.37 0.08 7.56
C ILE A 72 14.91 -0.38 7.57
N PHE A 73 14.37 -0.54 8.78
CA PHE A 73 12.97 -0.89 8.99
C PHE A 73 12.18 0.38 9.30
N LEU A 74 11.27 0.75 8.41
CA LEU A 74 10.42 1.94 8.53
C LEU A 74 8.97 1.51 8.77
N ASP A 75 8.29 2.18 9.71
CA ASP A 75 6.86 2.00 9.96
C ASP A 75 6.14 3.35 10.03
N ALA A 76 4.93 3.41 9.47
CA ALA A 76 4.12 4.62 9.45
C ALA A 76 3.14 4.61 10.63
N GLN A 77 3.35 5.50 11.59
CA GLN A 77 2.43 5.65 12.72
C GLN A 77 1.05 6.08 12.22
N LYS A 78 0.02 5.31 12.57
CA LYS A 78 -1.40 5.61 12.26
C LYS A 78 -1.61 5.97 10.78
N ALA A 79 -1.07 5.16 9.87
CA ALA A 79 -1.05 5.46 8.43
C ALA A 79 -2.42 5.86 7.85
N PHE A 80 -3.51 5.24 8.29
CA PHE A 80 -4.86 5.58 7.84
C PHE A 80 -5.39 6.90 8.40
N ASP A 81 -5.01 7.27 9.63
CA ASP A 81 -5.45 8.52 10.26
C ASP A 81 -4.64 9.73 9.74
N ASN A 82 -3.39 9.48 9.32
CA ASN A 82 -2.44 10.50 8.89
C ASN A 82 -2.36 10.68 7.36
N VAL A 83 -3.19 9.99 6.59
CA VAL A 83 -3.20 10.11 5.13
C VAL A 83 -3.71 11.50 4.71
N ASN A 84 -3.01 12.15 3.78
CA ASN A 84 -3.47 13.41 3.22
C ASN A 84 -4.47 13.16 2.08
N TRP A 85 -5.75 13.43 2.33
CA TRP A 85 -6.82 13.20 1.34
C TRP A 85 -6.65 14.00 0.05
N ARG A 86 -6.18 15.25 0.14
CA ARG A 86 -5.93 16.08 -1.06
C ARG A 86 -4.85 15.45 -1.94
N PHE A 87 -3.78 14.94 -1.33
CA PHE A 87 -2.75 14.20 -2.06
C PHE A 87 -3.33 12.96 -2.75
N MET A 88 -4.18 12.18 -2.06
CA MET A 88 -4.80 10.99 -2.65
C MET A 88 -5.66 11.31 -3.89
N ILE A 89 -6.46 12.38 -3.83
CA ILE A 89 -7.28 12.82 -4.98
C ILE A 89 -6.38 13.26 -6.14
N LEU A 90 -5.35 14.07 -5.87
CA LEU A 90 -4.37 14.49 -6.89
C LEU A 90 -3.64 13.29 -7.52
N GLN A 91 -3.32 12.25 -6.74
CA GLN A 91 -2.71 11.04 -7.29
C GLN A 91 -3.67 10.31 -8.25
N LEU A 92 -4.96 10.21 -7.93
CA LEU A 92 -5.94 9.61 -8.83
C LEU A 92 -6.10 10.40 -10.14
N GLU A 93 -6.03 11.72 -10.07
CA GLU A 93 -5.99 12.58 -11.26
C GLU A 93 -4.75 12.32 -12.12
N GLN A 94 -3.57 12.24 -11.51
CA GLN A 94 -2.30 11.95 -12.21
C GLN A 94 -2.27 10.53 -12.81
N MET A 95 -2.92 9.57 -12.16
CA MET A 95 -3.11 8.22 -12.70
C MET A 95 -4.12 8.17 -13.86
N GLY A 96 -4.80 9.28 -14.17
CA GLY A 96 -5.75 9.39 -15.28
C GLY A 96 -7.14 8.81 -15.00
N PHE A 97 -7.54 8.68 -13.73
CA PHE A 97 -8.90 8.25 -13.41
C PHE A 97 -9.93 9.31 -13.81
N GLY A 98 -11.04 8.84 -14.38
CA GLY A 98 -12.11 9.75 -14.83
C GLY A 98 -12.79 10.48 -13.67
N ARG A 99 -13.27 11.70 -13.95
CA ARG A 99 -13.93 12.58 -12.96
C ARG A 99 -15.02 11.91 -12.14
N LYS A 100 -15.86 11.06 -12.77
CA LYS A 100 -16.93 10.31 -12.06
C LYS A 100 -16.39 9.34 -11.01
N PHE A 101 -15.23 8.75 -11.25
CA PHE A 101 -14.60 7.83 -10.31
C PHE A 101 -13.99 8.60 -9.12
N ILE A 102 -13.33 9.71 -9.41
CA ILE A 102 -12.77 10.60 -8.38
C ILE A 102 -13.88 11.17 -7.49
N GLN A 103 -14.96 11.67 -8.09
CA GLN A 103 -16.15 12.15 -7.36
C GLN A 103 -16.87 11.09 -6.53
N ALA A 104 -16.66 9.80 -6.83
CA ALA A 104 -17.21 8.72 -6.04
C ALA A 104 -16.35 8.36 -4.81
N ILE A 105 -15.11 8.86 -4.77
CA ILE A 105 -14.14 8.69 -3.68
C ILE A 105 -14.17 9.89 -2.72
N GLU A 106 -14.46 11.09 -3.24
CA GLU A 106 -14.79 12.29 -2.46
C GLU A 106 -16.08 12.11 -1.64
#